data_AF-A0A9E5EKQ5-F1
#
_entry.id   AF-A0A9E5EKQ5-F1
#
_cell.length_a   1.000
_cell.length_b   1.000
_cell.length_c   1.000
_cell.angle_alpha   90.00
_cell.angle_beta   90.00
_cell.angle_gamma   90.00
#
_symmetry.space_group_name_H-M   'P 1'
#
loop_
_entity.id
_entity.type
_entity.pdbx_description
1 polymer ?
#
loop_
_entity_poly.entity_id
_entity_poly.type
_entity_poly.pdbx_seq_one_letter_code
_entity_poly.pdbx_strand_id
1 'polypeptide(L)'
;MGGAAGFGLHAKGIADAKKPRLRIKNGYPSLMHHKTFLSLAILPLALWGRDLNNNGIRDPYEDPAVSVEQRVENLLSQMTMEEKTCQLATLYGYGRVLKDKLPTSSWKKEIWKDGIANIDEQLNGIPELGPNSKRDFRTQVETINSLVWPPSNHAKALNEIQEWFKTQTRLGIPVDFTDEGIRGCNHYRTTAFPSQQGV
;
A
#
# COMPACT_ATOMS: atom_id res chain seq x y z
N MET A 1 44.23 49.24 -28.83
CA MET A 1 43.05 48.91 -27.99
C MET A 1 42.92 47.39 -28.05
N GLY A 2 43.46 46.60 -27.11
CA GLY A 2 42.95 46.31 -25.75
C GLY A 2 41.96 45.14 -25.84
N GLY A 3 41.97 44.05 -25.07
CA GLY A 3 42.80 43.46 -24.01
C GLY A 3 42.47 41.95 -23.97
N ALA A 4 43.40 41.05 -23.69
CA ALA A 4 43.91 40.62 -22.37
C ALA A 4 43.20 39.35 -21.83
N ALA A 5 43.98 38.26 -21.82
CA ALA A 5 43.69 36.97 -21.20
C ALA A 5 43.78 37.06 -19.66
N GLY A 6 42.93 36.30 -18.95
CA GLY A 6 42.97 36.17 -17.50
C GLY A 6 43.15 34.71 -17.08
N PHE A 7 44.32 34.39 -16.55
CA PHE A 7 44.61 33.21 -15.73
C PHE A 7 45.18 33.68 -14.40
N GLY A 8 44.77 33.03 -13.30
CA GLY A 8 45.47 33.06 -12.03
C GLY A 8 44.73 33.76 -10.90
N LEU A 9 44.15 32.98 -9.99
CA LEU A 9 43.94 33.42 -8.62
C LEU A 9 44.52 32.37 -7.66
N HIS A 10 45.51 32.85 -6.91
CA HIS A 10 46.21 32.22 -5.82
C HIS A 10 45.37 32.38 -4.55
N ALA A 11 45.21 31.32 -3.74
CA ALA A 11 44.74 31.46 -2.35
C ALA A 11 45.49 30.49 -1.44
N LYS A 12 46.38 31.05 -0.62
CA LYS A 12 46.94 30.46 0.61
C LYS A 12 46.13 30.98 1.80
N GLY A 13 46.01 30.18 2.88
CA GLY A 13 45.58 30.63 4.22
C GLY A 13 44.56 29.68 4.86
N ILE A 14 44.98 28.67 5.64
CA ILE A 14 45.11 28.67 7.13
C ILE A 14 43.76 28.66 7.86
N ALA A 15 43.45 27.56 8.59
CA ALA A 15 43.23 27.59 10.04
C ALA A 15 42.81 26.20 10.60
N ASP A 16 43.51 25.81 11.66
CA ASP A 16 43.29 24.65 12.53
C ASP A 16 41.89 24.58 13.16
N ALA A 17 41.30 23.38 13.16
CA ALA A 17 40.21 23.03 14.08
C ALA A 17 40.61 21.78 14.90
N LYS A 18 41.08 22.03 16.12
CA LYS A 18 41.35 21.00 17.15
C LYS A 18 40.04 20.30 17.53
N LYS A 19 39.89 19.02 17.16
CA LYS A 19 38.83 18.14 17.69
C LYS A 19 39.21 17.64 19.10
N PRO A 20 38.38 17.81 20.14
CA PRO A 20 38.63 17.16 21.43
C PRO A 20 38.26 15.67 21.36
N ARG A 21 39.23 14.81 21.71
CA ARG A 21 39.05 13.36 21.92
C ARG A 21 38.26 13.11 23.20
N LEU A 22 37.04 12.58 23.09
CA LEU A 22 36.33 12.00 24.23
C LEU A 22 36.88 10.60 24.51
N ARG A 23 37.57 10.47 25.66
CA ARG A 23 38.09 9.22 26.21
C ARG A 23 36.99 8.57 27.04
N ILE A 24 36.33 7.55 26.49
CA ILE A 24 35.41 6.70 27.24
C ILE A 24 36.27 5.79 28.15
N LYS A 25 36.13 5.94 29.48
CA LYS A 25 36.70 5.01 30.46
C LYS A 25 35.68 3.90 30.71
N ASN A 26 36.11 2.66 30.51
CA ASN A 26 35.40 1.44 30.93
C ASN A 26 35.23 1.41 32.45
N GLY A 27 34.03 1.04 32.91
CA GLY A 27 33.76 0.70 34.30
C GLY A 27 32.46 -0.10 34.40
N TYR A 28 32.55 -1.42 34.38
CA TYR A 28 31.47 -2.30 34.81
C TYR A 28 31.68 -2.60 36.30
N PRO A 29 30.70 -2.31 37.19
CA PRO A 29 30.65 -2.94 38.50
C PRO A 29 29.80 -4.21 38.46
N SER A 30 30.32 -5.20 39.17
CA SER A 30 29.81 -6.54 39.42
C SER A 30 28.42 -6.61 40.04
N LEU A 31 27.69 -7.67 39.69
CA LEU A 31 26.42 -8.12 40.27
C LEU A 31 26.42 -8.10 41.81
N MET A 32 25.38 -7.50 42.40
CA MET A 32 24.87 -7.88 43.71
C MET A 32 23.38 -8.21 43.62
N HIS A 33 23.03 -9.34 44.24
CA HIS A 33 21.71 -9.94 44.30
C HIS A 33 20.78 -9.20 45.27
N HIS A 34 19.48 -9.44 45.08
CA HIS A 34 18.35 -9.19 45.97
C HIS A 34 17.88 -7.73 46.11
N LYS A 35 16.78 -7.41 45.40
CA LYS A 35 15.43 -7.42 45.97
C LYS A 35 14.39 -7.05 44.90
N THR A 36 13.28 -7.77 44.97
CA THR A 36 11.99 -7.63 44.31
C THR A 36 11.68 -6.18 43.92
N PHE A 37 11.48 -5.90 42.64
CA PHE A 37 10.64 -4.84 42.04
C PHE A 37 11.03 -4.75 40.57
N LEU A 38 10.29 -5.41 39.67
CA LEU A 38 10.11 -5.05 38.25
C LEU A 38 9.38 -6.21 37.56
N SER A 39 8.06 -6.21 37.65
CA SER A 39 7.21 -6.80 36.60
C SER A 39 5.98 -5.92 36.46
N LEU A 40 6.22 -4.73 35.92
CA LEU A 40 5.22 -3.74 35.56
C LEU A 40 5.78 -2.96 34.36
N ALA A 41 5.84 -3.65 33.20
CA ALA A 41 5.89 -3.04 31.86
C ALA A 41 6.02 -4.11 30.75
N ILE A 42 5.30 -5.23 30.85
CA ILE A 42 4.96 -6.04 29.66
C ILE A 42 3.45 -6.26 29.69
N LEU A 43 2.70 -5.16 29.69
CA LEU A 43 1.36 -5.08 29.15
C LEU A 43 1.39 -3.99 28.08
N PRO A 44 0.82 -4.26 26.91
CA PRO A 44 1.63 -4.51 25.72
C PRO A 44 1.65 -3.30 24.78
N LEU A 45 2.74 -3.17 24.01
CA LEU A 45 2.73 -2.45 22.72
C LEU A 45 1.62 -2.95 21.76
N ALA A 46 0.89 -4.02 22.10
CA ALA A 46 -0.26 -4.54 21.37
C ALA A 46 -1.57 -3.76 21.57
N LEU A 47 -1.63 -2.76 22.47
CA LEU A 47 -2.82 -1.92 22.67
C LEU A 47 -2.91 -0.70 21.74
N TRP A 48 -1.94 -0.47 20.85
CA TRP A 48 -2.06 0.47 19.72
C TRP A 48 -2.66 -0.22 18.47
N GLY A 49 -3.06 -1.49 18.58
CA GLY A 49 -3.29 -2.34 17.42
C GLY A 49 -4.69 -2.25 16.84
N ARG A 50 -4.82 -1.51 15.72
CA ARG A 50 -5.95 -1.41 14.78
C ARG A 50 -7.17 -0.64 15.30
N ASP A 51 -7.13 0.67 15.09
CA ASP A 51 -8.30 1.54 14.97
C ASP A 51 -8.41 1.88 13.47
N LEU A 52 -9.24 1.13 12.74
CA LEU A 52 -9.34 1.22 11.28
C LEU A 52 -10.20 2.42 10.86
N ASN A 53 -11.21 2.76 11.65
CA ASN A 53 -12.09 3.91 11.38
C ASN A 53 -11.59 5.23 12.01
N ASN A 54 -10.50 5.20 12.76
CA ASN A 54 -9.88 6.34 13.46
C ASN A 54 -10.83 7.02 14.45
N ASN A 55 -11.71 6.26 15.12
CA ASN A 55 -12.66 6.81 16.09
C ASN A 55 -12.10 6.89 17.53
N GLY A 56 -10.86 6.43 17.76
CA GLY A 56 -10.19 6.43 19.05
C GLY A 56 -10.57 5.25 19.96
N ILE A 57 -11.37 4.30 19.47
CA ILE A 57 -11.84 3.11 20.18
C ILE A 57 -11.53 1.89 19.32
N ARG A 58 -11.08 0.79 19.93
CA ARG A 58 -10.98 -0.47 19.19
C ARG A 58 -12.36 -1.13 19.12
N ASP A 59 -13.00 -1.01 17.97
CA ASP A 59 -14.31 -1.62 17.75
C ASP A 59 -14.20 -3.14 17.61
N PRO A 60 -15.25 -3.92 17.97
CA PRO A 60 -15.24 -5.35 17.81
C PRO A 60 -14.81 -5.83 16.42
N TYR A 61 -15.23 -5.18 15.33
CA TYR A 61 -14.87 -5.61 13.97
C TYR A 61 -13.36 -5.58 13.66
N GLU A 62 -12.63 -4.71 14.36
CA GLU A 62 -11.18 -4.48 14.21
C GLU A 62 -10.35 -5.50 14.99
N ASP A 63 -10.96 -6.10 16.02
CA ASP A 63 -10.32 -7.02 16.95
C ASP A 63 -10.32 -8.46 16.42
N PRO A 64 -9.15 -9.03 16.07
CA PRO A 64 -9.07 -10.42 15.62
C PRO A 64 -9.34 -11.46 16.73
N ALA A 65 -9.37 -11.06 18.00
CA ALA A 65 -9.71 -11.96 19.10
C ALA A 65 -11.24 -12.18 19.25
N VAL A 66 -12.05 -11.33 18.62
CA VAL A 66 -13.51 -11.44 18.59
C VAL A 66 -13.93 -12.42 17.48
N SER A 67 -15.03 -13.15 17.68
CA SER A 67 -15.56 -14.09 16.67
C SER A 67 -15.91 -13.38 15.36
N VAL A 68 -15.84 -14.10 14.24
CA VAL A 68 -16.16 -13.54 12.92
C VAL A 68 -17.59 -12.99 12.88
N GLU A 69 -18.54 -13.71 13.47
CA GLU A 69 -19.95 -13.31 13.52
C GLU A 69 -20.14 -11.98 14.26
N GLN A 70 -19.51 -11.82 15.42
CA GLN A 70 -19.56 -10.58 16.19
C GLN A 70 -18.87 -9.42 15.44
N ARG A 71 -17.76 -9.71 14.75
CA ARG A 71 -17.05 -8.71 13.92
C ARG A 71 -17.92 -8.23 12.76
N VAL A 72 -18.59 -9.15 12.08
CA VAL A 72 -19.49 -8.87 10.96
C VAL A 72 -20.70 -8.07 11.44
N GLU A 73 -21.37 -8.50 12.52
CA GLU A 73 -22.54 -7.80 13.06
C GLU A 73 -22.18 -6.37 13.48
N ASN A 74 -21.06 -6.20 14.19
CA ASN A 74 -20.59 -4.89 14.58
C ASN A 74 -20.27 -4.01 13.37
N LEU A 75 -19.55 -4.52 12.37
CA LEU A 75 -19.25 -3.77 11.14
C LEU A 75 -20.54 -3.34 10.41
N LEU A 76 -21.46 -4.27 10.17
CA LEU A 76 -22.72 -4.00 9.46
C LEU A 76 -23.60 -3.00 10.21
N SER A 77 -23.56 -3.00 11.54
CA SER A 77 -24.29 -2.02 12.37
C SER A 77 -23.75 -0.60 12.22
N GLN A 78 -22.45 -0.45 11.90
CA GLN A 78 -21.81 0.84 11.71
C GLN A 78 -21.94 1.39 10.29
N MET A 79 -22.26 0.55 9.30
CA MET A 79 -22.32 0.95 7.89
C MET A 79 -23.58 1.74 7.53
N THR A 80 -23.42 2.75 6.69
CA THR A 80 -24.53 3.41 6.01
C THR A 80 -25.13 2.51 4.92
N MET A 81 -26.26 2.92 4.34
CA MET A 81 -26.85 2.16 3.24
C MET A 81 -25.95 2.17 2.00
N GLU A 82 -25.31 3.31 1.71
CA GLU A 82 -24.40 3.49 0.58
C GLU A 82 -23.14 2.62 0.71
N GLU A 83 -22.57 2.52 1.90
CA GLU A 83 -21.43 1.61 2.13
C GLU A 83 -21.86 0.15 1.96
N LYS A 84 -23.06 -0.22 2.41
CA LYS A 84 -23.60 -1.59 2.25
C LYS A 84 -23.79 -1.94 0.79
N THR A 85 -24.34 -1.03 -0.01
CA THR A 85 -24.53 -1.29 -1.46
C THR A 85 -23.19 -1.40 -2.18
N CYS A 86 -22.18 -0.62 -1.79
CA CYS A 86 -20.83 -0.74 -2.38
C CYS A 86 -20.14 -2.06 -2.02
N GLN A 87 -20.45 -2.67 -0.87
CA GLN A 87 -19.98 -4.01 -0.53
C GLN A 87 -20.65 -5.14 -1.33
N LEU A 88 -21.62 -4.82 -2.20
CA LEU A 88 -22.26 -5.77 -3.12
C LEU A 88 -21.87 -5.53 -4.59
N ALA A 89 -20.88 -4.65 -4.82
CA ALA A 89 -20.47 -4.23 -6.15
C ALA A 89 -19.03 -4.65 -6.47
N THR A 90 -18.78 -4.88 -7.76
CA THR A 90 -17.45 -5.07 -8.34
C THR A 90 -17.13 -3.89 -9.25
N LEU A 91 -15.98 -3.27 -9.03
CA LEU A 91 -15.44 -2.23 -9.89
C LEU A 91 -14.41 -2.83 -10.85
N TYR A 92 -14.60 -2.67 -12.16
CA TYR A 92 -13.58 -3.11 -13.12
C TYR A 92 -12.37 -2.19 -13.12
N GLY A 93 -11.20 -2.81 -13.16
CA GLY A 93 -9.90 -2.18 -13.01
C GLY A 93 -9.47 -1.25 -14.14
N TYR A 94 -8.24 -0.73 -14.01
CA TYR A 94 -7.68 0.24 -14.94
C TYR A 94 -7.70 -0.26 -16.40
N GLY A 95 -8.13 0.63 -17.30
CA GLY A 95 -8.30 0.30 -18.72
C GLY A 95 -9.66 -0.32 -19.03
N ARG A 96 -10.56 -0.41 -18.05
CA ARG A 96 -11.98 -0.74 -18.20
C ARG A 96 -12.81 0.40 -17.61
N VAL A 97 -13.26 0.27 -16.35
CA VAL A 97 -14.06 1.31 -15.67
C VAL A 97 -13.16 2.29 -14.92
N LEU A 98 -12.14 1.81 -14.21
CA LEU A 98 -11.20 2.70 -13.54
C LEU A 98 -10.37 3.50 -14.55
N LYS A 99 -10.43 4.83 -14.41
CA LYS A 99 -9.68 5.78 -15.24
C LYS A 99 -8.25 5.98 -14.76
N ASP A 100 -8.04 5.89 -13.45
CA ASP A 100 -6.75 6.09 -12.82
C ASP A 100 -6.08 4.74 -12.55
N LYS A 101 -4.75 4.70 -12.70
CA LYS A 101 -3.94 3.50 -12.42
C LYS A 101 -3.83 3.23 -10.91
N LEU A 102 -3.80 4.31 -10.13
CA LEU A 102 -3.61 4.34 -8.69
C LEU A 102 -4.57 5.37 -8.09
N PRO A 103 -4.79 5.38 -6.77
CA PRO A 103 -5.72 6.32 -6.14
C PRO A 103 -5.32 7.78 -6.38
N THR A 104 -6.31 8.62 -6.65
CA THR A 104 -6.13 10.06 -6.87
C THR A 104 -7.04 10.86 -5.94
N SER A 105 -6.85 12.18 -5.87
CA SER A 105 -7.74 13.04 -5.08
C SER A 105 -9.18 13.05 -5.61
N SER A 106 -9.41 12.74 -6.90
CA SER A 106 -10.74 12.63 -7.47
C SER A 106 -11.53 11.42 -6.96
N TRP A 107 -10.88 10.37 -6.45
CA TRP A 107 -11.58 9.20 -5.89
C TRP A 107 -12.53 9.56 -4.75
N LYS A 108 -12.28 10.66 -4.01
CA LYS A 108 -13.19 11.18 -2.97
C LYS A 108 -14.53 11.70 -3.51
N LYS A 109 -14.68 11.80 -4.84
CA LYS A 109 -15.89 12.22 -5.55
C LYS A 109 -16.57 11.08 -6.30
N GLU A 110 -15.98 9.88 -6.28
CA GLU A 110 -16.49 8.70 -6.97
C GLU A 110 -17.49 7.93 -6.08
N ILE A 111 -18.19 6.96 -6.67
CA ILE A 111 -19.17 6.13 -5.94
C ILE A 111 -18.49 5.31 -4.82
N TRP A 112 -17.27 4.81 -5.06
CA TRP A 112 -16.49 4.02 -4.10
C TRP A 112 -15.72 4.85 -3.07
N LYS A 113 -16.05 6.15 -2.92
CA LYS A 113 -15.34 7.06 -2.00
C LYS A 113 -15.34 6.58 -0.54
N ASP A 114 -16.33 5.77 -0.15
CA ASP A 114 -16.46 5.20 1.20
C ASP A 114 -16.11 3.70 1.26
N GLY A 115 -15.63 3.13 0.16
CA GLY A 115 -15.31 1.70 0.03
C GLY A 115 -15.95 1.03 -1.18
N ILE A 116 -15.42 -0.13 -1.54
CA ILE A 116 -15.99 -1.07 -2.53
C ILE A 116 -15.62 -2.48 -2.10
N ALA A 117 -16.46 -3.48 -2.36
CA ALA A 117 -16.14 -4.85 -2.00
C ALA A 117 -14.95 -5.39 -2.81
N ASN A 118 -14.97 -5.17 -4.13
CA ASN A 118 -14.04 -5.83 -5.03
C ASN A 118 -13.61 -4.92 -6.19
N ILE A 119 -12.34 -5.02 -6.58
CA ILE A 119 -11.85 -4.52 -7.86
C ILE A 119 -11.36 -5.69 -8.71
N ASP A 120 -11.98 -5.88 -9.86
CA ASP A 120 -11.67 -6.96 -10.79
C ASP A 120 -10.65 -6.52 -11.85
N GLU A 121 -9.71 -7.40 -12.18
CA GLU A 121 -8.71 -7.24 -13.24
C GLU A 121 -7.83 -5.96 -13.08
N GLN A 122 -7.62 -5.49 -11.84
CA GLN A 122 -6.86 -4.24 -11.59
C GLN A 122 -5.40 -4.36 -12.04
N LEU A 123 -5.03 -3.53 -13.01
CA LEU A 123 -3.67 -3.46 -13.56
C LEU A 123 -3.16 -4.82 -14.09
N ASN A 124 -4.02 -5.69 -14.59
CA ASN A 124 -3.57 -7.01 -15.08
C ASN A 124 -2.78 -6.95 -16.41
N GLY A 125 -2.69 -5.79 -17.05
CA GLY A 125 -1.92 -5.61 -18.28
C GLY A 125 -2.60 -6.18 -19.52
N ILE A 126 -3.86 -6.57 -19.42
CA ILE A 126 -4.68 -6.98 -20.57
C ILE A 126 -5.47 -5.75 -21.07
N PRO A 127 -5.30 -5.34 -22.33
CA PRO A 127 -5.99 -4.19 -22.89
C PRO A 127 -7.50 -4.43 -22.99
N GLU A 128 -8.25 -3.33 -22.96
CA GLU A 128 -9.70 -3.33 -23.10
C GLU A 128 -10.15 -4.13 -24.33
N LEU A 129 -11.12 -5.02 -24.15
CA LEU A 129 -11.81 -5.70 -25.24
C LEU A 129 -13.07 -4.91 -25.57
N GLY A 130 -13.01 -4.09 -26.64
CA GLY A 130 -14.15 -3.30 -27.09
C GLY A 130 -14.06 -2.95 -28.58
N PRO A 131 -15.17 -2.58 -29.23
CA PRO A 131 -15.21 -2.30 -30.67
C PRO A 131 -14.29 -1.14 -31.10
N ASN A 132 -13.95 -0.26 -30.15
CA ASN A 132 -13.03 0.87 -30.36
C ASN A 132 -11.63 0.63 -29.78
N SER A 133 -11.36 -0.55 -29.22
CA SER A 133 -10.05 -0.81 -28.64
C SER A 133 -9.02 -0.94 -29.75
N LYS A 134 -8.06 -0.02 -29.76
CA LYS A 134 -6.84 -0.19 -30.55
C LYS A 134 -6.15 -1.39 -29.89
N ARG A 135 -6.24 -2.57 -30.51
CA ARG A 135 -5.64 -3.84 -30.07
C ARG A 135 -4.10 -3.78 -30.13
N ASP A 136 -3.52 -2.74 -29.58
CA ASP A 136 -2.10 -2.59 -29.39
C ASP A 136 -1.76 -2.99 -27.96
N PHE A 137 -1.66 -4.31 -27.77
CA PHE A 137 -1.22 -4.92 -26.52
C PHE A 137 0.13 -4.37 -26.06
N ARG A 138 1.02 -4.04 -27.01
CA ARG A 138 2.39 -3.63 -26.71
C ARG A 138 2.42 -2.23 -26.10
N THR A 139 1.73 -1.29 -26.74
CA THR A 139 1.72 0.11 -26.29
C THR A 139 1.00 0.26 -24.95
N GLN A 140 -0.14 -0.40 -24.73
CA GLN A 140 -0.85 -0.29 -23.44
C GLN A 140 -0.03 -0.83 -22.27
N VAL A 141 0.55 -2.02 -22.42
CA VAL A 141 1.41 -2.61 -21.39
C VAL A 141 2.63 -1.74 -21.13
N GLU A 142 3.27 -1.17 -22.15
CA GLU A 142 4.41 -0.28 -21.98
C GLU A 142 4.06 0.93 -21.09
N THR A 143 2.84 1.47 -21.16
CA THR A 143 2.41 2.60 -20.32
C THR A 143 2.24 2.26 -18.83
N ILE A 144 2.06 0.99 -18.48
CA ILE A 144 1.88 0.53 -17.09
C ILE A 144 2.97 -0.44 -16.65
N ASN A 145 3.99 -0.68 -17.48
CA ASN A 145 5.02 -1.69 -17.22
C ASN A 145 5.73 -1.47 -15.87
N SER A 146 5.94 -0.21 -15.46
CA SER A 146 6.51 0.13 -14.15
C SER A 146 5.63 -0.28 -12.97
N LEU A 147 4.32 -0.45 -13.17
CA LEU A 147 3.36 -0.86 -12.16
C LEU A 147 3.08 -2.36 -12.18
N VAL A 148 3.35 -3.06 -13.28
CA VAL A 148 2.99 -4.50 -13.43
C VAL A 148 4.18 -5.44 -13.48
N TRP A 149 5.37 -4.95 -13.86
CA TRP A 149 6.57 -5.78 -14.05
C TRP A 149 7.83 -5.16 -13.42
N PRO A 150 8.67 -5.95 -12.71
CA PRO A 150 8.47 -7.36 -12.32
C PRO A 150 7.22 -7.54 -11.42
N PRO A 151 6.73 -8.78 -11.19
CA PRO A 151 5.46 -9.01 -10.46
C PRO A 151 5.38 -8.33 -9.09
N SER A 152 6.52 -8.09 -8.43
CA SER A 152 6.58 -7.31 -7.19
C SER A 152 6.04 -5.88 -7.32
N ASN A 153 6.06 -5.29 -8.52
CA ASN A 153 5.53 -3.95 -8.77
C ASN A 153 3.99 -3.96 -8.74
N HIS A 154 3.37 -5.02 -9.27
CA HIS A 154 1.91 -5.16 -9.20
C HIS A 154 1.45 -5.29 -7.75
N ALA A 155 2.12 -6.14 -6.97
CA ALA A 155 1.86 -6.25 -5.53
C ALA A 155 2.01 -4.90 -4.81
N LYS A 156 3.02 -4.09 -5.14
CA LYS A 156 3.18 -2.73 -4.58
C LYS A 156 2.04 -1.80 -4.99
N ALA A 157 1.62 -1.84 -6.25
CA ALA A 157 0.52 -1.03 -6.75
C ALA A 157 -0.82 -1.40 -6.07
N LEU A 158 -1.12 -2.70 -5.91
CA LEU A 158 -2.31 -3.14 -5.20
C LEU A 158 -2.25 -2.77 -3.71
N ASN A 159 -1.08 -2.86 -3.07
CA ASN A 159 -0.91 -2.42 -1.69
C ASN A 159 -1.15 -0.91 -1.52
N GLU A 160 -0.77 -0.09 -2.50
CA GLU A 160 -1.06 1.35 -2.49
C GLU A 160 -2.57 1.62 -2.58
N ILE A 161 -3.27 0.89 -3.46
CA ILE A 161 -4.74 0.96 -3.56
C ILE A 161 -5.38 0.50 -2.25
N GLN A 162 -4.90 -0.61 -1.68
CA GLN A 162 -5.42 -1.14 -0.42
C GLN A 162 -5.20 -0.17 0.74
N GLU A 163 -4.05 0.48 0.80
CA GLU A 163 -3.76 1.48 1.84
C GLU A 163 -4.68 2.69 1.71
N TRP A 164 -5.05 3.09 0.48
CA TRP A 164 -6.06 4.12 0.29
C TRP A 164 -7.41 3.69 0.85
N PHE A 165 -7.90 2.49 0.55
CA PHE A 165 -9.18 2.03 1.10
C PHE A 165 -9.15 1.94 2.63
N LYS A 166 -8.05 1.45 3.21
CA LYS A 166 -7.88 1.35 4.66
C LYS A 166 -7.80 2.69 5.38
N THR A 167 -7.22 3.72 4.75
CA THR A 167 -6.89 5.00 5.45
C THR A 167 -7.71 6.19 4.99
N GLN A 168 -8.34 6.12 3.82
CA GLN A 168 -9.11 7.23 3.23
C GLN A 168 -10.61 6.98 3.22
N THR A 169 -11.08 5.79 3.63
CA THR A 169 -12.50 5.49 3.84
C THR A 169 -12.84 5.47 5.32
N ARG A 170 -14.11 5.70 5.64
CA ARG A 170 -14.58 5.88 7.02
C ARG A 170 -14.38 4.64 7.90
N LEU A 171 -14.62 3.44 7.36
CA LEU A 171 -14.56 2.19 8.12
C LEU A 171 -13.28 1.38 7.89
N GLY A 172 -12.38 1.87 7.03
CA GLY A 172 -11.11 1.20 6.72
C GLY A 172 -11.26 -0.25 6.22
N ILE A 173 -12.40 -0.58 5.61
CA ILE A 173 -12.69 -1.92 5.08
C ILE A 173 -11.73 -2.17 3.90
N PRO A 174 -10.93 -3.24 3.92
CA PRO A 174 -10.06 -3.57 2.81
C PRO A 174 -10.87 -3.97 1.57
N VAL A 175 -10.36 -3.63 0.40
CA VAL A 175 -10.92 -4.06 -0.88
C VAL A 175 -10.38 -5.44 -1.27
N ASP A 176 -11.22 -6.30 -1.84
CA ASP A 176 -10.78 -7.54 -2.47
C ASP A 176 -10.28 -7.28 -3.90
N PHE A 177 -9.36 -8.13 -4.38
CA PHE A 177 -8.88 -8.07 -5.75
C PHE A 177 -9.08 -9.41 -6.42
N THR A 178 -9.79 -9.38 -7.54
CA THR A 178 -10.07 -10.55 -8.36
C THR A 178 -9.43 -10.39 -9.74
N ASP A 179 -9.14 -11.53 -10.37
CA ASP A 179 -8.64 -11.60 -11.74
C ASP A 179 -9.03 -12.97 -12.31
N GLU A 180 -9.00 -13.08 -13.63
CA GLU A 180 -9.29 -14.33 -14.31
C GLU A 180 -8.18 -15.36 -14.09
N GLY A 181 -8.57 -16.62 -13.90
CA GLY A 181 -7.63 -17.69 -13.51
C GLY A 181 -7.82 -19.01 -14.25
N ILE A 182 -8.68 -19.03 -15.27
CA ILE A 182 -9.17 -20.27 -15.87
C ILE A 182 -8.03 -21.16 -16.42
N ARG A 183 -6.95 -20.60 -16.95
CA ARG A 183 -5.83 -21.39 -17.52
C ARG A 183 -4.47 -20.80 -17.17
N GLY A 184 -4.32 -20.49 -15.89
CA GLY A 184 -3.27 -19.59 -15.40
C GLY A 184 -3.84 -18.19 -15.15
N CYS A 185 -3.09 -17.39 -14.40
CA CYS A 185 -3.47 -16.03 -14.04
C CYS A 185 -3.56 -15.16 -15.30
N ASN A 186 -4.64 -14.38 -15.45
CA ASN A 186 -4.87 -13.51 -16.60
C ASN A 186 -4.09 -12.19 -16.49
N HIS A 187 -2.78 -12.31 -16.31
CA HIS A 187 -1.92 -11.15 -16.09
C HIS A 187 -0.76 -11.15 -17.06
N TYR A 188 -0.31 -9.96 -17.45
CA TYR A 188 0.86 -9.77 -18.30
C TYR A 188 2.06 -10.58 -17.82
N ARG A 189 2.67 -11.36 -18.73
CA ARG A 189 3.86 -12.22 -18.53
C ARG A 189 3.69 -13.40 -17.57
N THR A 190 2.47 -13.83 -17.31
CA THR A 190 2.23 -15.08 -16.58
C THR A 190 2.28 -16.30 -17.51
N THR A 191 2.39 -17.49 -16.90
CA THR A 191 2.32 -18.76 -17.62
C THR A 191 0.88 -19.05 -18.04
N ALA A 192 0.67 -19.33 -19.33
CA ALA A 192 -0.60 -19.80 -19.86
C ALA A 192 -0.58 -21.32 -20.03
N PHE A 193 -1.54 -22.01 -19.40
CA PHE A 193 -1.74 -23.45 -19.50
C PHE A 193 -2.71 -23.81 -20.64
N PRO A 194 -2.75 -25.08 -21.09
CA PRO A 194 -3.81 -25.57 -21.98
C PRO A 194 -5.21 -25.29 -21.41
N SER A 195 -6.21 -25.17 -22.27
CA SER A 195 -7.60 -25.04 -21.83
C SER A 195 -8.10 -26.31 -21.15
N GLN A 196 -9.09 -26.19 -20.27
CA GLN A 196 -9.71 -27.31 -19.55
C GLN A 196 -10.20 -28.42 -20.48
N GLN A 197 -10.70 -28.08 -21.66
CA GLN A 197 -11.21 -29.06 -22.61
C GLN A 197 -10.11 -29.95 -23.19
N GLY A 198 -8.83 -29.57 -23.02
CA GLY A 198 -7.67 -30.29 -23.52
C GLY A 198 -6.86 -31.03 -22.45
N VAL A 199 -7.33 -31.10 -21.19
CA VAL A 199 -6.67 -31.80 -20.06
C VAL A 199 -7.58 -32.82 -19.39
#